data_AF-A0A2E9KVZ1-F1
#
_entry.id   AF-A0A2E9KVZ1-F1
#
_cell.length_a   1.000
_cell.length_b   1.000
_cell.length_c   1.000
_cell.angle_alpha   90.00
_cell.angle_beta   90.00
_cell.angle_gamma   90.00
#
_symmetry.space_group_name_H-M   'P 1'
#
loop_
_entity.id
_entity.type
_entity.pdbx_description
1 polymer ?
#
loop_
_entity_poly.entity_id
_entity_poly.type
_entity_poly.pdbx_seq_one_letter_code
_entity_poly.pdbx_strand_id
1 'polypeptide(L)' 'MATDKNNQTKDVFSAQLDIETKRFFFDLKENQKGQYLRITEVSGGRSSVVVPADGLQDFQNQIQEIIAKTSTK' A
#
# COMPACT_ATOMS: atom_id res chain seq x y z
N MET A 1 20.09 19.21 20.49
CA MET A 1 19.36 18.15 19.78
C MET A 1 18.47 18.84 18.76
N ALA A 2 18.95 18.99 17.52
CA ALA A 2 18.13 19.51 16.43
C ALA A 2 17.32 18.33 15.87
N THR A 3 16.04 18.26 16.19
CA THR A 3 15.10 17.38 15.49
C THR A 3 14.70 18.08 14.20
N ASP A 4 15.21 17.56 13.08
CA ASP A 4 14.93 18.07 11.73
C ASP A 4 13.42 18.16 11.47
N LYS A 5 12.94 19.40 11.34
CA LYS A 5 11.65 19.72 10.74
C LYS A 5 11.80 19.64 9.22
N ASN A 6 11.23 18.60 8.59
CA ASN A 6 10.53 18.67 7.28
C ASN A 6 10.44 17.31 6.58
N ASN A 7 9.68 16.36 7.15
CA ASN A 7 9.08 15.31 6.32
C ASN A 7 7.72 14.88 6.89
N GLN A 8 6.80 15.84 7.00
CA GLN A 8 5.42 15.56 7.40
C GLN A 8 4.76 14.70 6.33
N THR A 9 4.69 13.40 6.58
CA THR A 9 3.82 12.50 5.85
C THR A 9 2.45 12.57 6.50
N LYS A 10 1.42 12.95 5.74
CA LYS A 10 0.03 12.99 6.18
C LYS A 10 -0.63 11.66 5.84
N ASP A 11 -1.29 11.05 6.82
CA ASP A 11 -2.16 9.89 6.57
C ASP A 11 -3.50 10.38 6.00
N VAL A 12 -3.88 9.88 4.83
CA VAL A 12 -5.10 10.28 4.12
C VAL A 12 -6.21 9.26 4.39
N PHE A 13 -5.88 7.97 4.26
CA PHE A 13 -6.81 6.88 4.47
C PHE A 13 -6.04 5.60 4.83
N SER A 14 -6.63 4.75 5.67
CA SER A 14 -6.08 3.44 6.00
C SER A 14 -7.18 2.38 5.99
N ALA A 15 -6.85 1.22 5.44
CA ALA A 15 -7.67 0.02 5.52
C ALA A 15 -6.83 -1.20 5.94
N GLN A 16 -7.50 -2.23 6.44
CA GLN A 16 -6.88 -3.49 6.84
C GLN A 16 -7.65 -4.66 6.21
N LEU A 17 -6.92 -5.72 5.86
CA LEU A 17 -7.46 -6.98 5.39
C LEU A 17 -6.70 -8.15 6.02
N ASP A 18 -7.42 -9.05 6.68
CA ASP A 18 -6.85 -10.29 7.22
C ASP A 18 -7.20 -11.44 6.26
N ILE A 19 -6.17 -12.21 5.83
CA ILE A 19 -6.29 -13.40 4.97
C ILE A 19 -5.44 -14.50 5.59
N GLU A 20 -6.09 -15.59 6.03
CA GLU A 20 -5.42 -16.70 6.73
C GLU A 20 -4.56 -16.21 7.90
N THR A 21 -3.24 -16.43 7.84
CA THR A 21 -2.26 -16.01 8.86
C THR A 21 -1.61 -14.66 8.54
N LYS A 22 -2.03 -14.00 7.45
CA LYS A 22 -1.48 -12.73 6.98
C LYS A 22 -2.45 -11.58 7.25
N ARG A 23 -1.90 -10.46 7.69
CA ARG A 23 -2.60 -9.19 7.85
C ARG A 23 -1.98 -8.14 6.92
N PHE A 24 -2.80 -7.55 6.07
CA PHE A 24 -2.40 -6.50 5.16
C PHE A 24 -2.94 -5.15 5.63
N PHE A 25 -2.09 -4.12 5.59
CA PHE A 25 -2.47 -2.73 5.81
C PHE A 25 -2.28 -1.94 4.52
N PHE A 26 -3.28 -1.16 4.14
CA PHE A 26 -3.31 -0.32 2.94
C PHE A 26 -3.41 1.13 3.40
N ASP A 27 -2.27 1.84 3.42
CA ASP A 27 -2.20 3.23 3.88
C ASP A 27 -2.01 4.17 2.69
N LEU A 28 -3.02 4.96 2.35
CA LEU A 28 -2.87 6.10 1.45
C LEU A 28 -2.29 7.27 2.24
N LYS A 29 -1.12 7.73 1.82
CA LYS A 29 -0.36 8.80 2.49
C LYS A 29 0.02 9.89 1.49
N GLU A 30 0.37 11.06 2.01
CA GLU A 30 0.80 12.21 1.23
C GLU A 30 2.07 12.81 1.81
N ASN A 31 3.05 13.09 0.96
CA ASN A 31 4.26 13.82 1.32
C ASN A 31 4.52 14.94 0.31
N GLN A 32 5.67 15.62 0.41
CA GLN A 32 6.03 16.73 -0.50
C GLN A 32 6.08 16.35 -2.00
N LYS A 33 6.21 15.05 -2.32
CA LYS A 33 6.24 14.52 -3.69
C LYS A 33 4.85 14.10 -4.20
N GLY A 34 3.82 14.20 -3.36
CA GLY A 34 2.45 13.81 -3.68
C GLY A 34 1.96 12.60 -2.89
N GLN A 35 0.86 12.01 -3.36
CA GLN A 35 0.21 10.88 -2.72
C GLN A 35 0.81 9.54 -3.14
N TYR A 36 0.78 8.57 -2.23
CA TYR A 36 1.22 7.21 -2.48
C TYR A 36 0.48 6.22 -1.58
N LEU A 37 0.26 5.01 -2.06
CA LEU A 37 -0.22 3.89 -1.29
C LEU A 37 0.97 3.10 -0.72
N ARG A 38 0.97 2.84 0.58
CA ARG A 38 1.87 1.87 1.20
C ARG A 38 1.07 0.63 1.58
N ILE A 39 1.48 -0.52 1.05
CA ILE A 39 0.89 -1.82 1.39
C ILE A 39 1.89 -2.52 2.31
N THR A 40 1.45 -2.88 3.52
CA THR A 40 2.28 -3.61 4.50
C THR A 40 1.69 -4.99 4.74
N GLU A 41 2.49 -6.04 4.59
CA GLU A 41 2.15 -7.39 5.05
C GLU A 41 2.73 -7.63 6.45
N VAL A 42 1.92 -8.17 7.36
CA VAL A 42 2.33 -8.65 8.68
C VAL A 42 1.90 -10.10 8.83
N SER A 43 2.85 -10.97 9.10
CA SER A 43 2.63 -12.39 9.38
C SER A 43 3.64 -12.85 10.46
N GLY A 44 4.66 -13.63 10.09
CA GLY A 44 5.83 -13.92 10.92
C GLY A 44 6.94 -12.85 10.84
N GLY A 45 6.74 -11.85 9.98
CA GLY A 45 7.60 -10.69 9.80
C GLY A 45 6.80 -9.52 9.23
N ARG A 46 7.47 -8.40 8.97
CA ARG A 46 6.86 -7.20 8.40
C ARG A 46 7.58 -6.78 7.13
N SER A 47 6.86 -6.72 6.02
CA SER A 47 7.35 -6.22 4.74
C SER A 47 6.40 -5.16 4.19
N SER A 48 6.90 -4.24 3.35
CA SER A 48 6.02 -3.25 2.72
C SER A 48 6.51 -2.81 1.35
N VAL A 49 5.56 -2.51 0.48
CA VAL A 49 5.78 -1.89 -0.84
C VAL A 49 5.09 -0.53 -0.90
N VAL A 50 5.58 0.35 -1.75
CA VAL A 50 5.01 1.69 -1.98
C VAL A 50 4.68 1.83 -3.46
N VAL A 51 3.46 2.25 -3.75
CA VAL A 51 2.96 2.53 -5.09
C VAL A 51 2.58 4.01 -5.15
N PRO A 52 3.24 4.82 -5.99
CA PRO A 52 2.82 6.20 -6.26
C PRO A 52 1.34 6.27 -6.72
N ALA A 53 0.62 7.33 -6.34
CA ALA A 53 -0.81 7.42 -6.60
C ALA A 53 -1.18 7.42 -8.09
N ASP A 54 -0.31 7.98 -8.94
CA ASP A 54 -0.46 7.98 -10.40
C ASP A 54 -0.43 6.57 -11.01
N GLY A 55 0.31 5.64 -10.41
CA GLY A 55 0.40 4.23 -10.83
C GLY A 55 -0.71 3.32 -10.29
N LEU A 56 -1.63 3.83 -9.45
CA LEU A 56 -2.63 2.97 -8.78
C LEU A 56 -3.66 2.38 -9.75
N GLN A 57 -4.04 3.11 -10.80
CA GLN A 57 -4.99 2.60 -11.78
C GLN A 57 -4.42 1.41 -12.56
N ASP A 58 -3.16 1.51 -12.99
CA ASP A 58 -2.48 0.42 -13.68
C ASP A 58 -2.24 -0.77 -12.74
N PHE A 59 -1.86 -0.50 -11.48
CA PHE A 59 -1.73 -1.53 -10.46
C PHE A 59 -3.04 -2.29 -10.23
N GLN A 60 -4.17 -1.58 -10.15
CA GLN A 60 -5.50 -2.19 -10.05
C GLN A 60 -5.81 -3.04 -11.28
N ASN A 61 -5.57 -2.54 -12.49
CA ASN A 61 -5.84 -3.25 -13.73
C ASN A 61 -5.07 -4.58 -13.80
N GLN A 62 -3.81 -4.58 -13.38
CA GLN A 62 -2.99 -5.80 -13.31
C GLN A 62 -3.53 -6.81 -12.29
N ILE A 63 -3.97 -6.36 -11.11
CA ILE A 63 -4.62 -7.25 -10.14
C ILE A 63 -5.90 -7.86 -10.71
N GLN A 64 -6.74 -7.05 -11.38
CA GLN A 64 -7.98 -7.54 -12.01
C GLN A 64 -7.68 -8.57 -13.11
N GLU A 65 -6.66 -8.33 -13.93
CA GLU A 65 -6.23 -9.30 -14.94
C GLU A 65 -5.75 -10.62 -14.30
N ILE A 66 -5.00 -10.55 -13.20
CA ILE A 66 -4.58 -11.75 -12.46
C ILE A 66 -5.81 -12.49 -11.91
N ILE A 67 -6.76 -11.79 -11.29
CA ILE A 67 -7.99 -12.39 -10.77
C ILE A 67 -8.75 -13.12 -11.88
N ALA A 68 -8.92 -12.49 -13.05
CA ALA A 68 -9.60 -13.09 -14.19
C ALA A 68 -8.93 -14.39 -14.67
N LYS A 69 -7.59 -14.50 -14.54
CA LYS A 69 -6.83 -15.72 -14.87
C LYS A 69 -6.81 -16.76 -13.74
N THR A 70 -7.09 -16.37 -12.50
CA THR A 70 -6.98 -17.23 -11.31
C THR A 70 -8.14 -18.25 -11.20
N SER A 71 -9.08 -18.26 -12.14
CA SER A 71 -10.19 -19.22 -12.20
C SER A 71 -10.26 -20.06 -13.48
N THR A 72 -9.17 -20.18 -14.23
CA THR A 72 -9.05 -21.26 -15.22
C THR A 72 -8.69 -22.56 -14.51
N LYS A 73 -9.70 -23.22 -13.93
CA LYS A 73 -9.65 -24.62 -13.56
C LYS A 73 -10.89 -25.31 -14.10
#